data_AF-A0A2E8EB88-F1
#
_entry.id   AF-A0A2E8EB88-F1
#
_cell.length_a   1.000
_cell.length_b   1.000
_cell.length_c   1.000
_cell.angle_alpha   90.00
_cell.angle_beta   90.00
_cell.angle_gamma   90.00
#
_symmetry.space_group_name_H-M   'P 1'
#
loop_
_entity.id
_entity.type
_entity.pdbx_description
1 polymer ?
#
loop_
_entity_poly.entity_id
_entity_poly.type
_entity_poly.pdbx_seq_one_letter_code
_entity_poly.pdbx_strand_id
1 'polypeptide(L)'
;MAHAAQTIDWFIDGAFRPDGFDVDFEAHEAKVRAITSLADARTWLAKAAENARQTIASKSDDEWAQPLPAGPVMGGLPRAAIFGAITDHTAHHRGALTVYARLRGRTPPMPYMDM
;
A
#
# COMPACT_ATOMS: atom_id res chain seq x y z
N MET A 1 -4.53 3.81 -9.14
CA MET A 1 -3.10 3.99 -8.79
C MET A 1 -2.94 4.76 -7.50
N ALA A 2 -3.55 5.95 -7.35
CA ALA A 2 -3.49 6.71 -6.10
C ALA A 2 -3.93 5.91 -4.86
N HIS A 3 -5.00 5.11 -4.95
CA HIS A 3 -5.41 4.22 -3.85
C HIS A 3 -4.33 3.21 -3.46
N ALA A 4 -3.69 2.55 -4.43
CA ALA A 4 -2.61 1.60 -4.14
C ALA A 4 -1.42 2.29 -3.44
N ALA A 5 -1.08 3.52 -3.84
CA ALA A 5 -0.06 4.33 -3.17
C ALA A 5 -0.45 4.64 -1.72
N GLN A 6 -1.66 5.15 -1.52
CA GLN A 6 -2.19 5.49 -0.20
C GLN A 6 -2.18 4.27 0.74
N THR A 7 -2.53 3.09 0.26
CA THR A 7 -2.53 1.89 1.11
C THR A 7 -1.13 1.43 1.51
N ILE A 8 -0.10 1.67 0.70
CA ILE A 8 1.29 1.37 1.09
C ILE A 8 1.70 2.25 2.27
N ASP A 9 1.48 3.57 2.16
CA ASP A 9 1.74 4.52 3.26
C ASP A 9 0.95 4.12 4.51
N TRP A 10 -0.35 3.83 4.35
CA TRP A 10 -1.24 3.46 5.46
C TRP A 10 -0.79 2.18 6.18
N PHE A 11 -0.34 1.16 5.44
CA PHE A 11 0.16 -0.07 6.06
C PHE A 11 1.44 0.18 6.87
N ILE A 12 2.39 0.92 6.28
CA ILE A 12 3.66 1.26 6.93
C ILE A 12 3.44 2.11 8.17
N ASP A 13 2.61 3.16 8.08
CA ASP A 13 2.28 4.02 9.21
C ASP A 13 1.56 3.24 10.31
N GLY A 14 0.53 2.48 9.94
CA GLY A 14 -0.29 1.71 10.89
C GLY A 14 0.51 0.64 11.65
N ALA A 15 1.58 0.12 11.07
CA ALA A 15 2.44 -0.86 11.76
C ALA A 15 3.17 -0.27 12.98
N PHE A 16 3.49 1.02 12.96
CA PHE A 16 4.31 1.66 14.00
C PHE A 16 3.57 2.73 14.81
N ARG A 17 2.36 3.13 14.40
CA ARG A 17 1.52 4.01 15.21
C ARG A 17 1.10 3.33 16.51
N PRO A 18 1.13 4.04 17.66
CA PRO A 18 0.70 3.47 18.94
C PRO A 18 -0.76 2.96 18.92
N ASP A 19 -1.63 3.67 18.21
CA ASP A 19 -3.05 3.34 18.08
C ASP A 19 -3.35 2.37 16.93
N GLY A 20 -2.31 1.91 16.22
CA GLY A 20 -2.44 1.05 15.04
C GLY A 20 -2.93 1.79 13.80
N PHE A 21 -3.70 1.09 12.98
CA PHE A 21 -4.20 1.60 11.71
C PHE A 21 -5.28 2.66 11.90
N ASP A 22 -5.12 3.78 11.21
CA ASP A 22 -6.18 4.80 11.09
C ASP A 22 -7.37 4.22 10.32
N VAL A 23 -8.59 4.36 10.82
CA VAL A 23 -9.81 3.79 10.20
C VAL A 23 -10.79 4.85 9.71
N ASP A 24 -10.35 6.11 9.62
CA ASP A 24 -11.10 7.17 8.95
C ASP A 24 -11.03 6.99 7.41
N PHE A 25 -11.77 6.01 6.92
CA PHE A 25 -11.80 5.67 5.50
C PHE A 25 -12.40 6.78 4.64
N GLU A 26 -13.26 7.64 5.20
CA GLU A 26 -13.81 8.79 4.50
C GLU A 26 -12.71 9.82 4.20
N ALA A 27 -11.86 10.13 5.19
CA ALA A 27 -10.69 10.98 4.98
C ALA A 27 -9.70 10.36 3.98
N HIS A 28 -9.50 9.05 4.02
CA HIS A 28 -8.62 8.35 3.07
C HIS A 28 -9.16 8.45 1.64
N GLU A 29 -10.46 8.21 1.47
CA GLU A 29 -11.13 8.33 0.17
C GLU A 29 -10.99 9.76 -0.36
N ALA A 30 -11.28 10.76 0.46
CA ALA A 30 -11.15 12.18 0.08
C ALA A 30 -9.73 12.51 -0.40
N LYS A 31 -8.70 12.03 0.33
CA LYS A 31 -7.29 12.21 -0.05
C LYS A 31 -6.96 11.54 -1.38
N VAL A 32 -7.46 10.33 -1.62
CA VAL A 32 -7.25 9.61 -2.87
C VAL A 32 -7.95 10.30 -4.04
N ARG A 33 -9.19 10.78 -3.84
CA ARG A 33 -10.00 11.47 -4.86
C ARG A 33 -9.44 12.84 -5.25
N ALA A 34 -8.71 13.50 -4.37
CA ALA A 34 -8.02 14.75 -4.69
C ALA A 34 -6.95 14.58 -5.79
N ILE A 35 -6.49 13.36 -6.05
CA ILE A 35 -5.53 13.06 -7.13
C ILE A 35 -6.27 12.83 -8.44
N THR A 36 -6.21 13.83 -9.32
CA THR A 36 -6.98 13.85 -10.57
C THR A 36 -6.15 13.53 -11.82
N SER A 37 -4.83 13.36 -11.68
CA SER A 37 -3.94 13.06 -12.80
C SER A 37 -3.18 11.73 -12.61
N LEU A 38 -2.90 11.06 -13.73
CA LEU A 38 -2.07 9.85 -13.74
C LEU A 38 -0.62 10.17 -13.31
N ALA A 39 -0.10 11.34 -13.68
CA ALA A 39 1.24 11.76 -13.31
C ALA A 39 1.38 11.86 -11.79
N ASP A 40 0.45 12.54 -11.12
CA ASP A 40 0.46 12.70 -9.66
C ASP A 40 0.28 11.36 -8.95
N ALA A 41 -0.59 10.49 -9.47
CA ALA A 41 -0.78 9.15 -8.94
C ALA A 41 0.50 8.29 -9.05
N ARG A 42 1.29 8.44 -10.13
CA ARG A 42 2.58 7.76 -10.29
C ARG A 42 3.64 8.34 -9.36
N THR A 43 3.69 9.67 -9.22
CA THR A 43 4.59 10.36 -8.29
C THR A 43 4.34 9.91 -6.86
N TRP A 44 3.07 9.84 -6.42
CA TRP A 44 2.74 9.35 -5.09
C TRP A 44 3.11 7.87 -4.93
N LEU A 45 2.79 7.00 -5.90
CA LEU A 45 3.15 5.58 -5.81
C LEU A 45 4.67 5.39 -5.66
N ALA A 46 5.48 6.11 -6.44
CA ALA A 46 6.93 6.05 -6.33
C ALA A 46 7.42 6.52 -4.95
N LYS A 47 6.86 7.63 -4.44
CA LYS A 47 7.18 8.14 -3.10
C LYS A 47 6.79 7.17 -2.00
N ALA A 48 5.61 6.57 -2.06
CA ALA A 48 5.14 5.61 -1.07
C ALA A 48 6.03 4.36 -1.03
N ALA A 49 6.44 3.87 -2.20
CA ALA A 49 7.38 2.74 -2.30
C ALA A 49 8.76 3.07 -1.71
N GLU A 50 9.30 4.25 -2.00
CA GLU A 50 10.59 4.67 -1.45
C GLU A 50 10.52 4.89 0.06
N ASN A 51 9.46 5.54 0.56
CA ASN A 51 9.22 5.70 1.99
C ASN A 51 9.11 4.34 2.69
N ALA A 52 8.33 3.40 2.13
CA ALA A 52 8.22 2.05 2.66
C ALA A 52 9.59 1.38 2.74
N ARG A 53 10.39 1.45 1.66
CA ARG A 53 11.75 0.88 1.63
C ARG A 53 12.66 1.48 2.71
N GLN A 54 12.62 2.79 2.88
CA GLN A 54 13.40 3.50 3.91
C GLN A 54 12.96 3.08 5.32
N THR A 55 11.65 3.05 5.59
CA THR A 55 11.12 2.62 6.90
C THR A 55 11.50 1.17 7.18
N ILE A 56 11.35 0.27 6.21
CA ILE A 56 11.72 -1.14 6.35
C ILE A 56 13.20 -1.29 6.72
N ALA A 57 14.09 -0.61 5.98
CA ALA A 57 15.53 -0.65 6.25
C ALA A 57 15.93 -0.01 7.59
N SER A 58 15.10 0.88 8.14
CA SER A 58 15.37 1.58 9.40
C SER A 58 15.05 0.78 10.66
N LYS A 59 14.44 -0.41 10.51
CA LYS A 59 13.86 -1.19 11.59
C LYS A 59 14.54 -2.54 11.75
N SER A 60 14.70 -2.99 12.99
CA SER A 60 15.25 -4.30 13.28
C SER A 60 14.22 -5.42 13.11
N ASP A 61 14.69 -6.66 13.01
CA ASP A 61 13.82 -7.85 13.00
C ASP A 61 12.98 -7.94 14.29
N ASP A 62 13.55 -7.60 15.44
CA ASP A 62 12.84 -7.56 16.72
C ASP A 62 11.71 -6.52 16.73
N GLU A 63 11.92 -5.34 16.12
CA GLU A 63 10.89 -4.33 15.96
C GLU A 63 9.76 -4.80 15.04
N TRP A 64 10.08 -5.57 14.00
CA TRP A 64 9.13 -6.14 13.06
C TRP A 64 8.38 -7.37 13.62
N ALA A 65 8.98 -8.08 14.58
CA ALA A 65 8.37 -9.18 15.30
C ALA A 65 7.39 -8.73 16.40
N GLN A 66 7.46 -7.46 16.84
CA GLN A 66 6.50 -6.92 17.82
C GLN A 66 5.06 -7.02 17.31
N PRO A 67 4.09 -7.25 18.22
CA PRO A 67 2.69 -7.30 17.85
C PRO A 67 2.18 -5.91 17.42
N LEU A 68 1.30 -5.90 16.44
CA LEU A 68 0.46 -4.76 16.10
C LEU A 68 -0.46 -4.44 17.28
N PRO A 69 -0.77 -3.16 17.53
CA PRO A 69 -1.74 -2.76 18.54
C PRO A 69 -3.07 -3.51 18.38
N ALA A 70 -3.78 -3.72 19.49
CA ALA A 70 -5.11 -4.32 19.45
C ALA A 70 -6.04 -3.45 18.59
N GLY A 71 -6.86 -4.09 17.76
CA GLY A 71 -7.75 -3.36 16.85
C GLY A 71 -8.39 -4.27 15.81
N PRO A 72 -9.34 -3.73 15.03
CA PRO A 72 -10.09 -4.51 14.05
C PRO A 72 -9.24 -4.95 12.85
N VAL A 73 -8.10 -4.29 12.62
CA VAL A 73 -7.18 -4.59 11.52
C VAL A 73 -5.92 -5.25 12.08
N MET A 74 -5.77 -6.55 11.82
CA MET A 74 -4.56 -7.33 12.11
C MET A 74 -4.07 -7.30 13.56
N GLY A 75 -4.93 -6.92 14.51
CA GLY A 75 -4.53 -6.71 15.91
C GLY A 75 -3.87 -7.95 16.51
N GLY A 76 -2.72 -7.74 17.16
CA GLY A 76 -1.93 -8.81 17.78
C GLY A 76 -1.07 -9.65 16.84
N LEU A 77 -1.23 -9.53 15.51
CA LEU A 77 -0.28 -10.15 14.56
C LEU A 77 1.06 -9.41 14.62
N PRO A 78 2.19 -10.06 14.26
CA PRO A 78 3.47 -9.36 14.12
C PRO A 78 3.35 -8.22 13.12
N ARG A 79 4.06 -7.11 13.35
CA ARG A 79 4.09 -5.97 12.41
C ARG A 79 4.47 -6.39 11.00
N ALA A 80 5.38 -7.34 10.85
CA ALA A 80 5.78 -7.90 9.56
C ALA A 80 4.61 -8.50 8.74
N ALA A 81 3.46 -8.81 9.36
CA ALA A 81 2.28 -9.30 8.66
C ALA A 81 1.78 -8.33 7.57
N ILE A 82 2.07 -7.03 7.68
CA ILE A 82 1.68 -6.05 6.66
C ILE A 82 2.32 -6.33 5.29
N PHE A 83 3.46 -7.03 5.22
CA PHE A 83 4.13 -7.27 3.94
C PHE A 83 3.27 -8.11 3.00
N GLY A 84 2.66 -9.18 3.53
CA GLY A 84 1.71 -9.99 2.77
C GLY A 84 0.51 -9.15 2.30
N ALA A 85 -0.03 -8.31 3.18
CA ALA A 85 -1.16 -7.46 2.85
C ALA A 85 -0.84 -6.41 1.77
N ILE A 86 0.34 -5.78 1.84
CA ILE A 86 0.82 -4.85 0.81
C ILE A 86 0.97 -5.59 -0.53
N THR A 87 1.59 -6.76 -0.53
CA THR A 87 1.78 -7.56 -1.76
C THR A 87 0.45 -7.96 -2.38
N ASP A 88 -0.47 -8.52 -1.59
CA ASP A 88 -1.76 -8.98 -2.08
C ASP A 88 -2.64 -7.82 -2.57
N HIS A 89 -2.70 -6.73 -1.81
CA HIS A 89 -3.50 -5.56 -2.17
C HIS A 89 -3.00 -4.88 -3.44
N THR A 90 -1.68 -4.73 -3.57
CA THR A 90 -1.09 -4.16 -4.80
C THR A 90 -1.28 -5.08 -6.00
N ALA A 91 -1.15 -6.40 -5.83
CA ALA A 91 -1.43 -7.38 -6.88
C ALA A 91 -2.91 -7.37 -7.31
N HIS A 92 -3.84 -7.30 -6.36
CA HIS A 92 -5.28 -7.17 -6.60
C HIS A 92 -5.59 -5.94 -7.49
N HIS A 93 -5.12 -4.75 -7.09
CA HIS A 93 -5.37 -3.54 -7.88
C HIS A 93 -4.61 -3.49 -9.20
N ARG A 94 -3.44 -4.12 -9.30
CA ARG A 94 -2.76 -4.31 -10.59
C ARG A 94 -3.62 -5.16 -11.54
N GLY A 95 -4.26 -6.21 -11.04
CA GLY A 95 -5.22 -7.01 -11.79
C GLY A 95 -6.40 -6.18 -12.31
N ALA A 96 -7.01 -5.35 -11.46
CA ALA A 96 -8.08 -4.45 -11.87
C ALA A 96 -7.62 -3.43 -12.95
N LEU A 97 -6.42 -2.87 -12.82
CA LEU A 97 -5.85 -1.96 -13.82
C LEU A 97 -5.60 -2.64 -15.17
N THR A 98 -5.21 -3.92 -15.18
CA THR A 98 -5.08 -4.73 -16.40
C THR A 98 -6.42 -4.82 -17.14
N VAL A 99 -7.53 -5.01 -16.42
CA VAL A 99 -8.88 -5.01 -17.02
C VAL A 99 -9.20 -3.64 -17.63
N TYR A 100 -8.98 -2.54 -16.90
CA TYR A 100 -9.22 -1.20 -17.44
C TYR A 100 -8.37 -0.87 -18.66
N ALA A 101 -7.10 -1.27 -18.66
CA ALA A 101 -6.22 -1.10 -19.81
C ALA A 101 -6.75 -1.86 -21.04
N ARG A 102 -7.23 -3.10 -20.87
CA ARG A 102 -7.84 -3.90 -21.94
C ARG A 102 -9.12 -3.27 -22.48
N LEU A 103 -10.01 -2.77 -21.61
CA LEU A 103 -11.22 -2.03 -22.01
C LEU A 103 -10.90 -0.75 -22.79
N ARG A 104 -9.69 -0.20 -22.64
CA ARG A 104 -9.18 0.94 -23.40
C ARG A 104 -8.33 0.55 -24.61
N GLY A 105 -8.38 -0.72 -25.03
CA GLY A 105 -7.66 -1.23 -26.20
C GLY A 105 -6.14 -1.32 -26.03
N ARG A 106 -5.63 -1.35 -24.79
CA ARG A 106 -4.20 -1.50 -24.49
C ARG A 106 -3.88 -2.95 -24.15
N THR A 107 -2.67 -3.38 -24.47
CA THR A 107 -2.11 -4.66 -24.02
C THR A 107 -1.23 -4.41 -22.79
N PRO A 108 -1.65 -4.84 -21.59
CA PRO A 108 -0.84 -4.72 -20.39
C PRO A 108 0.37 -5.66 -20.45
N PRO A 109 1.51 -5.27 -19.85
CA PRO A 109 2.68 -6.15 -19.77
C PRO A 109 2.37 -7.38 -18.91
N MET A 110 3.06 -8.48 -19.22
CA MET A 110 3.02 -9.68 -18.38
C MET A 110 3.81 -9.43 -17.09
N PRO A 111 3.28 -9.76 -15.91
CA PRO A 111 3.88 -9.40 -14.61
C PRO A 111 5.32 -9.87 -14.32
N TYR A 112 5.87 -10.81 -15.10
CA TYR A 112 7.15 -11.48 -14.83
C TYR A 112 8.11 -11.53 -16.02
N MET A 113 7.78 -10.85 -17.14
CA MET A 113 8.57 -10.94 -18.37
C MET A 113 9.73 -9.94 -18.42
N ASP A 114 9.68 -8.87 -17.62
CA ASP A 114 10.63 -7.75 -17.64
C ASP A 114 11.22 -7.43 -16.24
N MET A 115 11.31 -8.41 -15.33
CA MET A 115 12.03 -8.22 -14.05
C MET A 115 13.55 -8.25 -14.26
#